data_AF-A0A3M0VXD3-F1
#
_entry.id   AF-A0A3M0VXD3-F1
#
_cell.length_a   1.000
_cell.length_b   1.000
_cell.length_c   1.000
_cell.angle_alpha   90.00
_cell.angle_beta   90.00
_cell.angle_gamma   90.00
#
_symmetry.space_group_name_H-M   'P 1'
#
loop_
_entity.id
_entity.type
_entity.pdbx_description
1 polymer ?
#
loop_
_entity_poly.entity_id
_entity_poly.type
_entity_poly.pdbx_seq_one_letter_code
_entity_poly.pdbx_strand_id
1 'polypeptide(L)'
;MSEPIPEAIPTSADPRSHRPLKKARRLPPSASALANQANAIDTLFLEPERPVNLPEVSKPKTSASLPAPPEIVANVQGSSAGAGSGEFHVYKASRRREYERMRLMDEEAKKEEEDEKWEREERERRERDEAKTRKNREKRNRRKKGKPGPGSHHSASVEPEANGEKNAVKKPLEVKVPTRSEDAADGGEVTVGDGQEAGITIHDDD
;
A
#
# COMPACT_ATOMS: atom_id res chain seq x y z
N MET A 1 -5.56 -30.71 12.88
CA MET A 1 -5.40 -29.24 12.94
C MET A 1 -6.81 -28.67 12.81
N SER A 2 -7.40 -28.17 13.90
CA SER A 2 -8.76 -27.64 13.89
C SER A 2 -8.82 -26.32 13.12
N GLU A 3 -9.79 -26.18 12.22
CA GLU A 3 -10.01 -24.98 11.43
C GLU A 3 -10.40 -23.78 12.33
N PRO A 4 -10.03 -22.55 11.95
CA PRO A 4 -10.39 -21.34 12.70
C PRO A 4 -11.88 -21.01 12.49
N ILE A 5 -12.73 -21.58 13.34
CA ILE A 5 -14.15 -21.24 13.44
C ILE A 5 -14.26 -19.85 14.10
N PRO A 6 -15.17 -18.94 13.67
CA PRO A 6 -15.34 -17.60 14.26
C PRO A 6 -15.62 -17.60 15.78
N GLU A 7 -16.09 -18.72 16.34
CA GLU A 7 -16.31 -18.91 17.78
C GLU A 7 -15.02 -19.20 18.57
N ALA A 8 -13.90 -19.47 17.90
CA ALA A 8 -12.61 -19.76 18.51
C ALA A 8 -11.80 -18.49 18.85
N ILE A 9 -12.31 -17.29 18.55
CA ILE A 9 -11.68 -16.04 18.99
C ILE A 9 -11.87 -15.94 20.51
N PRO A 10 -10.78 -15.91 21.30
CA PRO A 10 -10.92 -15.79 22.74
C PRO A 10 -11.68 -14.48 23.05
N THR A 11 -12.73 -14.59 23.86
CA THR A 11 -13.59 -13.46 24.29
C THR A 11 -12.82 -12.28 24.94
N SER A 12 -11.52 -12.44 25.21
CA SER A 12 -10.60 -11.36 25.62
C SER A 12 -10.16 -10.43 24.49
N ALA A 13 -10.36 -10.81 23.24
CA ALA A 13 -10.01 -10.04 22.05
C ALA A 13 -11.23 -9.32 21.41
N ASP A 14 -12.44 -9.56 21.92
CA ASP A 14 -13.66 -8.93 21.40
C ASP A 14 -13.81 -7.50 21.97
N PRO A 15 -13.79 -6.45 21.12
CA PRO A 15 -13.98 -5.06 21.55
C PRO A 15 -15.37 -4.76 22.12
N ARG A 16 -16.36 -5.64 21.91
CA ARG A 16 -17.70 -5.55 22.52
C ARG A 16 -17.74 -6.07 23.95
N SER A 17 -16.71 -6.81 24.36
CA SER A 17 -16.61 -7.27 25.74
C SER A 17 -16.17 -6.11 26.63
N HIS A 18 -17.09 -5.58 27.46
CA HIS A 18 -16.79 -4.56 28.48
C HIS A 18 -15.98 -5.13 29.67
N ARG A 19 -15.19 -6.19 29.44
CA ARG A 19 -14.34 -6.77 30.46
C ARG A 19 -13.20 -5.79 30.75
N PRO A 20 -12.86 -5.53 32.02
CA PRO A 20 -11.72 -4.70 32.36
C PRO A 20 -10.45 -5.37 31.84
N LEU A 21 -9.89 -4.85 30.75
CA LEU A 21 -8.59 -5.27 30.27
C LEU A 21 -7.58 -4.95 31.38
N LYS A 22 -6.80 -5.96 31.80
CA LYS A 22 -5.68 -5.72 32.72
C LYS A 22 -4.80 -4.66 32.08
N LYS A 23 -4.79 -3.46 32.66
CA LYS A 23 -3.97 -2.34 32.21
C LYS A 23 -2.54 -2.86 32.10
N ALA A 24 -2.03 -2.95 30.87
CA ALA A 24 -0.68 -3.43 30.63
C ALA A 24 0.26 -2.70 31.59
N ARG A 25 1.13 -3.45 32.29
CA ARG A 25 2.08 -2.85 33.25
C ARG A 25 2.75 -1.68 32.54
N ARG A 26 2.49 -0.47 33.02
CA ARG A 26 3.18 0.72 32.53
C ARG A 26 4.67 0.43 32.72
N LEU A 27 5.43 0.48 31.63
CA LEU A 27 6.88 0.39 31.72
C LEU A 27 7.37 1.45 32.71
N PRO A 28 8.44 1.18 33.48
CA PRO A 28 8.99 2.18 34.37
C PRO A 28 9.39 3.42 33.55
N PRO A 29 9.34 4.62 34.15
CA PRO A 29 9.65 5.87 33.44
C PRO A 29 11.07 5.86 32.84
N SER A 30 12.01 5.11 33.44
CA SER A 30 13.37 4.88 32.93
C SER A 30 13.43 4.05 31.64
N ALA A 31 12.41 3.24 31.35
CA ALA A 31 12.28 2.49 30.11
C ALA A 31 11.35 3.18 29.10
N SER A 32 11.01 4.45 29.33
CA SER A 32 10.25 5.23 28.36
C SER A 32 11.09 5.55 27.13
N ALA A 33 10.45 5.72 25.97
CA ALA A 33 11.12 6.12 24.74
C ALA A 33 11.92 7.43 24.92
N LEU A 34 11.38 8.38 25.68
CA LEU A 34 12.04 9.64 26.02
C LEU A 34 13.32 9.41 26.83
N ALA A 35 13.28 8.55 27.86
CA ALA A 35 14.45 8.23 28.67
C ALA A 35 15.55 7.53 27.85
N ASN A 36 15.18 6.61 26.96
CA ASN A 36 16.15 5.96 26.07
C ASN A 36 16.81 6.95 25.10
N GLN A 37 16.04 7.91 24.57
CA GLN A 37 16.59 8.99 23.73
C GLN A 37 17.53 9.89 24.52
N ALA A 38 17.14 10.31 25.73
CA ALA A 38 17.98 11.12 26.61
C ALA A 38 19.31 10.41 26.92
N ASN A 39 19.26 9.13 27.32
CA ASN A 39 20.47 8.34 27.58
C ASN A 39 21.36 8.23 26.32
N ALA A 40 20.78 8.01 25.13
CA ALA A 40 21.55 7.97 23.89
C ALA A 40 22.22 9.32 23.59
N ILE A 41 21.51 10.42 23.81
CA ILE A 41 22.06 11.78 23.66
C ILE A 41 23.21 12.02 24.65
N ASP A 42 23.02 11.65 25.92
CA ASP A 42 24.06 11.77 26.95
C ASP A 42 25.31 10.99 26.55
N THR A 43 25.16 9.76 26.04
CA THR A 43 26.30 8.96 25.56
C THR A 43 27.03 9.58 24.37
N LEU A 44 26.33 10.27 23.47
CA LEU A 44 26.94 10.98 22.34
C LEU A 44 27.71 12.22 22.81
N PHE A 45 27.24 12.89 23.86
CA PHE A 45 27.90 14.07 24.43
C PHE A 45 29.14 13.77 25.27
N LEU A 46 29.36 12.52 25.69
CA LEU A 46 30.61 12.11 26.36
C LEU A 46 31.84 12.29 25.44
N GLU A 47 31.67 12.10 24.13
CA GLU A 47 32.75 12.16 23.13
C GLU A 47 32.32 12.96 21.89
N PRO A 48 32.26 14.31 21.95
CA PRO A 48 31.72 15.13 20.86
C PRO A 48 32.58 15.14 19.58
N GLU A 49 33.88 14.87 19.70
CA GLU A 49 34.82 14.81 18.56
C GLU A 49 34.75 13.48 17.78
N ARG A 50 34.04 12.47 18.31
CA ARG A 50 33.93 11.16 17.66
C ARG A 50 33.01 11.26 16.43
N PRO A 51 33.47 10.89 15.23
CA PRO A 51 32.62 10.91 14.05
C PRO A 51 31.47 9.91 14.20
N VAL A 52 30.25 10.38 13.95
CA VAL A 52 29.03 9.56 13.98
C VAL A 52 28.90 8.83 12.64
N ASN A 53 29.03 7.50 12.66
CA ASN A 53 28.81 6.66 11.49
C ASN A 53 27.31 6.41 11.31
N LEU A 54 26.69 7.15 10.40
CA LEU A 54 25.33 6.83 9.97
C LEU A 54 25.38 5.62 9.03
N PRO A 55 24.52 4.61 9.21
CA PRO A 55 24.45 3.51 8.26
C PRO A 55 24.01 4.04 6.90
N GLU A 56 24.64 3.54 5.84
CA GLU A 56 24.16 3.78 4.48
C GLU A 56 22.75 3.20 4.32
N VAL A 57 21.94 3.81 3.46
CA VAL A 57 20.61 3.31 3.12
C VAL A 57 20.74 1.87 2.62
N SER A 58 20.04 0.93 3.25
CA SER A 58 20.08 -0.47 2.85
C SER A 58 19.63 -0.61 1.41
N LYS A 59 20.54 -0.99 0.51
CA LYS A 59 20.21 -1.28 -0.88
C LYS A 59 19.33 -2.54 -0.92
N PRO A 60 18.20 -2.54 -1.65
CA PRO A 60 17.40 -3.74 -1.80
C PRO A 60 18.26 -4.84 -2.46
N LYS A 61 18.02 -6.09 -2.09
CA LYS A 61 18.65 -7.23 -2.74
C LYS A 61 18.06 -7.35 -4.14
N THR A 62 18.88 -7.07 -5.14
CA THR A 62 18.53 -7.17 -6.54
C THR A 62 19.17 -8.40 -7.18
N SER A 63 18.72 -8.78 -8.38
CA SER A 63 19.38 -9.78 -9.22
C SER A 63 20.86 -9.44 -9.44
N ALA A 64 21.20 -8.15 -9.54
CA ALA A 64 22.57 -7.64 -9.61
C ALA A 64 23.38 -7.74 -8.30
N SER A 65 22.72 -8.00 -7.16
CA SER A 65 23.40 -8.25 -5.88
C SER A 65 23.94 -9.68 -5.79
N LEU A 66 23.50 -10.60 -6.65
CA LEU A 66 24.06 -11.94 -6.71
C LEU A 66 25.43 -11.93 -7.40
N PRO A 67 26.37 -12.80 -6.98
CA PRO A 67 27.64 -12.92 -7.67
C PRO A 67 27.40 -13.39 -9.11
N ALA A 68 28.02 -12.71 -10.07
CA ALA A 68 27.95 -13.10 -11.46
C ALA A 68 28.44 -14.55 -11.65
N PRO A 69 27.82 -15.32 -12.56
CA PRO A 69 28.31 -16.65 -12.89
C PRO A 69 29.76 -16.54 -13.40
N PRO A 70 30.68 -17.43 -12.96
CA PRO A 70 32.06 -17.39 -13.41
C PRO A 70 32.15 -17.64 -14.92
N GLU A 71 32.95 -16.84 -15.63
CA GLU A 71 33.08 -16.94 -17.08
C GLU A 71 33.78 -18.24 -17.53
N ILE A 72 34.78 -18.69 -16.78
CA ILE A 72 35.55 -19.89 -17.11
C ILE A 72 35.47 -20.86 -15.92
N VAL A 73 34.93 -22.05 -16.19
CA VAL A 73 34.96 -23.17 -15.25
C VAL A 73 36.14 -24.06 -15.62
N ALA A 74 37.19 -24.05 -14.81
CA ALA A 74 38.42 -24.79 -15.09
C ALA A 74 38.29 -26.32 -14.88
N ASN A 75 37.26 -26.76 -14.14
CA ASN A 75 37.13 -28.14 -13.67
C ASN A 75 36.10 -28.96 -14.47
N VAL A 76 35.91 -28.65 -15.75
CA VAL A 76 34.93 -29.36 -16.60
C VAL A 76 35.50 -30.71 -17.00
N GLN A 77 34.94 -31.78 -16.44
CA GLN A 77 35.23 -33.16 -16.86
C GLN A 77 34.65 -33.39 -18.27
N GLY A 78 35.29 -34.24 -19.09
CA GLY A 78 34.87 -34.50 -20.46
C GLY A 78 33.42 -35.00 -20.57
N SER A 79 32.74 -34.68 -21.67
CA SER A 79 31.28 -34.90 -21.83
C SER A 79 30.83 -36.36 -21.76
N SER A 80 31.73 -37.31 -22.03
CA SER A 80 31.47 -38.76 -21.95
C SER A 80 31.91 -39.39 -20.63
N ALA A 81 32.54 -38.62 -19.74
CA ALA A 81 33.01 -39.13 -18.47
C ALA A 81 31.83 -39.27 -17.48
N GLY A 82 31.83 -40.33 -16.68
CA GLY A 82 30.72 -40.65 -15.77
C GLY A 82 30.54 -39.64 -14.63
N ALA A 83 29.39 -39.71 -13.94
CA ALA A 83 29.07 -38.84 -12.82
C ALA A 83 30.06 -39.06 -11.65
N GLY A 84 30.82 -38.01 -11.32
CA GLY A 84 31.69 -38.00 -10.15
C GLY A 84 30.92 -37.84 -8.84
N SER A 85 31.53 -38.18 -7.71
CA SER A 85 30.90 -38.05 -6.38
C SER A 85 30.59 -36.60 -5.98
N GLY A 86 31.29 -35.62 -6.56
CA GLY A 86 31.07 -34.19 -6.32
C GLY A 86 29.98 -33.56 -7.19
N GLU A 87 29.53 -34.23 -8.25
CA GLU A 87 28.62 -33.65 -9.25
C GLU A 87 27.27 -33.27 -8.64
N PHE A 88 26.77 -34.08 -7.71
CA PHE A 88 25.52 -33.80 -6.99
C PHE A 88 25.58 -32.45 -6.23
N HIS A 89 26.72 -32.14 -5.61
CA HIS A 89 26.87 -30.89 -4.86
C HIS A 89 27.01 -29.69 -5.79
N VAL A 90 27.66 -29.86 -6.95
CA VAL A 90 27.74 -28.84 -8.00
C VAL A 90 26.34 -28.48 -8.50
N TYR A 91 25.54 -29.48 -8.86
CA TYR A 91 24.15 -29.30 -9.27
C TYR A 91 23.29 -28.64 -8.18
N LYS A 92 23.40 -29.08 -6.92
CA LYS A 92 22.65 -28.49 -5.80
C LYS A 92 22.99 -27.00 -5.62
N ALA A 93 24.27 -26.64 -5.74
CA ALA A 93 24.71 -25.26 -5.62
C ALA A 93 24.26 -24.41 -6.81
N SER A 94 24.40 -24.90 -8.05
CA SER A 94 23.97 -24.19 -9.25
C SER A 94 22.46 -23.99 -9.29
N ARG A 95 21.67 -25.02 -8.97
CA ARG A 95 20.21 -24.94 -8.91
C ARG A 95 19.74 -23.93 -7.87
N ARG A 96 20.37 -23.91 -6.69
CA ARG A 96 20.04 -22.93 -5.64
C ARG A 96 20.33 -21.51 -6.10
N ARG A 97 21.50 -21.25 -6.69
CA ARG A 97 21.85 -19.94 -7.24
C ARG A 97 20.87 -19.50 -8.33
N GLU A 98 20.47 -20.42 -9.20
CA GLU A 98 19.56 -20.13 -10.30
C GLU A 98 18.14 -19.82 -9.80
N TYR A 99 17.63 -20.57 -8.82
CA TYR A 99 16.34 -20.26 -8.20
C TYR A 99 16.36 -18.94 -7.45
N GLU A 100 17.45 -18.64 -6.74
CA GLU A 100 17.62 -17.34 -6.09
C GLU A 100 17.65 -16.21 -7.13
N ARG A 101 18.33 -16.41 -8.27
CA ARG A 101 18.38 -15.44 -9.38
C ARG A 101 17.02 -15.19 -10.02
N MET A 102 16.32 -16.25 -10.44
CA MET A 102 15.00 -16.16 -11.06
C MET A 102 13.99 -15.52 -10.10
N ARG A 103 14.00 -15.93 -8.83
CA ARG A 103 13.14 -15.35 -7.81
C ARG A 103 13.35 -13.84 -7.66
N LEU A 104 14.61 -13.38 -7.61
CA LEU A 104 14.90 -11.95 -7.49
C LEU A 104 14.47 -11.17 -8.73
N MET A 105 14.66 -11.73 -9.93
CA MET A 105 14.17 -11.10 -11.17
C MET A 105 12.64 -10.99 -11.20
N ASP A 106 11.93 -12.04 -10.78
CA ASP A 106 10.47 -12.02 -10.71
C ASP A 106 9.96 -11.03 -9.64
N GLU A 107 10.65 -10.94 -8.49
CA GLU A 107 10.33 -9.97 -7.43
C GLU A 107 10.60 -8.52 -7.90
N GLU A 108 11.67 -8.28 -8.66
CA GLU A 108 11.97 -6.98 -9.27
C GLU A 108 10.92 -6.56 -10.28
N ALA A 109 10.57 -7.44 -11.23
CA ALA A 109 9.57 -7.14 -12.26
C ALA A 109 8.21 -6.81 -11.63
N LYS A 110 7.78 -7.59 -10.63
CA LYS A 110 6.53 -7.32 -9.90
C LYS A 110 6.57 -5.97 -9.19
N LYS A 111 7.69 -5.65 -8.54
CA LYS A 111 7.84 -4.38 -7.84
C LYS A 111 7.81 -3.20 -8.82
N GLU A 112 8.48 -3.30 -9.95
CA GLU A 112 8.46 -2.26 -10.99
C GLU A 112 7.04 -2.02 -11.52
N GLU A 113 6.29 -3.08 -11.79
CA GLU A 113 4.87 -2.96 -12.18
C GLU A 113 4.00 -2.32 -11.08
N GLU A 114 4.20 -2.69 -9.82
CA GLU A 114 3.48 -2.13 -8.67
C GLU A 114 3.81 -0.65 -8.47
N ASP A 115 5.09 -0.29 -8.57
CA ASP A 115 5.57 1.09 -8.47
C ASP A 115 5.00 1.94 -9.62
N GLU A 116 4.98 1.44 -10.86
CA GLU A 116 4.38 2.16 -12.01
C GLU A 116 2.87 2.36 -11.84
N LYS A 117 2.14 1.33 -11.37
CA LYS A 117 0.71 1.41 -11.08
C LYS A 117 0.45 2.45 -9.97
N TRP A 118 1.24 2.41 -8.90
CA TRP A 118 1.14 3.37 -7.80
C TRP A 118 1.37 4.81 -8.27
N GLU A 119 2.44 5.05 -9.03
CA GLU A 119 2.75 6.39 -9.54
C GLU A 119 1.65 6.93 -10.47
N ARG A 120 1.05 6.05 -11.29
CA ARG A 120 -0.07 6.41 -12.16
C ARG A 120 -1.31 6.80 -11.34
N GLU A 121 -1.67 6.01 -10.35
CA GLU A 121 -2.80 6.29 -9.46
C GLU A 121 -2.59 7.56 -8.62
N GLU A 122 -1.38 7.75 -8.10
CA GLU A 122 -1.01 8.94 -7.33
C GLU A 122 -1.11 10.20 -8.19
N ARG A 123 -0.63 10.15 -9.44
CA ARG A 123 -0.74 11.24 -10.40
C ARG A 123 -2.20 11.57 -10.71
N GLU A 124 -3.03 10.57 -10.99
CA GLU A 124 -4.46 10.78 -11.27
C GLU A 124 -5.20 11.37 -10.06
N ARG A 125 -4.90 10.89 -8.85
CA ARG A 125 -5.46 11.42 -7.60
C ARG A 125 -5.06 12.88 -7.41
N ARG A 126 -3.79 13.19 -7.62
CA ARG A 126 -3.24 14.55 -7.53
C ARG A 126 -3.90 15.48 -8.55
N GLU A 127 -4.02 15.07 -9.80
CA GLU A 127 -4.67 15.86 -10.86
C GLU A 127 -6.15 16.11 -10.55
N ARG A 128 -6.86 15.10 -10.03
CA ARG A 128 -8.27 15.24 -9.60
C ARG A 128 -8.41 16.26 -8.47
N ASP A 129 -7.50 16.25 -7.51
CA ASP A 129 -7.50 17.20 -6.40
C ASP A 129 -7.08 18.61 -6.84
N GLU A 130 -6.11 18.72 -7.74
CA GLU A 130 -5.70 19.98 -8.38
C GLU A 130 -6.83 20.58 -9.23
N ALA A 131 -7.59 19.78 -9.97
CA ALA A 131 -8.75 20.23 -10.74
C ALA A 131 -9.88 20.76 -9.83
N LYS A 132 -10.18 20.04 -8.73
CA LYS A 132 -11.18 20.48 -7.73
C LYS A 132 -10.75 21.78 -7.05
N THR A 133 -9.50 21.86 -6.62
CA THR A 133 -8.95 23.05 -5.96
C THR A 133 -8.88 24.24 -6.91
N ARG A 134 -8.50 24.04 -8.19
CA ARG A 134 -8.53 25.05 -9.25
C ARG A 134 -9.94 25.60 -9.47
N LYS A 135 -10.94 24.73 -9.69
CA LYS A 135 -12.34 25.13 -9.88
C LYS A 135 -12.87 25.93 -8.68
N ASN A 136 -12.52 25.52 -7.46
CA ASN A 136 -12.91 26.23 -6.23
C ASN A 136 -12.19 27.58 -6.09
N ARG A 137 -10.91 27.66 -6.47
CA ARG A 137 -10.11 28.90 -6.49
C ARG A 137 -10.67 29.89 -7.52
N GLU A 138 -11.02 29.43 -8.72
CA GLU A 138 -11.65 30.24 -9.76
C GLU A 138 -13.01 30.79 -9.31
N LYS A 139 -13.87 29.95 -8.71
CA LYS A 139 -15.14 30.39 -8.11
C LYS A 139 -14.93 31.46 -7.04
N ARG A 140 -13.93 31.30 -6.16
CA ARG A 140 -13.57 32.31 -5.13
C ARG A 140 -13.08 33.60 -5.76
N ASN A 141 -12.21 33.53 -6.77
CA ASN A 141 -11.68 34.70 -7.47
C ASN A 141 -12.79 35.46 -8.21
N ARG A 142 -13.73 34.78 -8.86
CA ARG A 142 -14.90 35.41 -9.51
C ARG A 142 -15.78 36.14 -8.48
N ARG A 143 -16.04 35.52 -7.32
CA ARG A 143 -16.78 36.17 -6.21
C ARG A 143 -16.03 37.37 -5.62
N LYS A 144 -14.70 37.33 -5.58
CA LYS A 144 -13.87 38.44 -5.10
C LYS A 144 -13.86 39.61 -6.09
N LYS A 145 -13.78 39.34 -7.41
CA LYS A 145 -13.82 40.36 -8.46
C LYS A 145 -15.22 41.01 -8.60
N GLY A 146 -16.29 40.24 -8.39
CA GLY A 146 -17.67 40.74 -8.45
C GLY A 146 -18.18 41.44 -7.19
N LYS A 147 -17.41 41.45 -6.10
CA LYS A 147 -17.69 42.32 -4.96
C LYS A 147 -16.96 43.65 -5.20
N PRO A 148 -17.65 44.75 -5.54
CA PRO A 148 -17.03 46.06 -5.41
C PRO A 148 -16.50 46.16 -3.97
N GLY A 149 -15.33 46.79 -3.80
CA GLY A 149 -14.85 47.14 -2.47
C GLY A 149 -15.96 47.85 -1.68
N PRO A 150 -15.93 47.84 -0.33
CA PRO A 150 -16.92 48.55 0.47
C PRO A 150 -16.86 50.04 0.12
N GLY A 151 -17.67 50.49 -0.84
CA GLY A 151 -17.55 51.84 -1.40
C GLY A 151 -18.10 52.07 -2.83
N SER A 152 -18.52 51.06 -3.60
CA SER A 152 -19.09 51.32 -4.94
C SER A 152 -20.50 50.74 -5.10
N HIS A 153 -21.49 51.63 -4.97
CA HIS A 153 -22.85 51.44 -5.45
C HIS A 153 -22.91 51.91 -6.91
N HIS A 154 -22.86 50.99 -7.87
CA HIS A 154 -23.50 51.23 -9.16
C HIS A 154 -23.89 49.92 -9.85
N SER A 155 -25.14 49.90 -10.32
CA SER A 155 -25.82 48.83 -11.03
C SER A 155 -25.18 48.52 -12.39
N ALA A 156 -24.87 47.26 -12.65
CA ALA A 156 -24.65 46.77 -14.01
C ALA A 156 -25.16 45.33 -14.12
N SER A 157 -26.33 45.24 -14.76
CA SER A 157 -27.01 44.06 -15.25
C SER A 157 -26.13 43.24 -16.20
N VAL A 158 -25.97 41.95 -15.90
CA VAL A 158 -25.58 40.92 -16.86
C VAL A 158 -26.52 39.74 -16.68
N GLU A 159 -27.33 39.53 -17.72
CA GLU A 159 -28.35 38.48 -17.88
C GLU A 159 -27.81 37.05 -17.64
N PRO A 160 -28.65 36.15 -17.10
CA PRO A 160 -28.37 34.72 -17.01
C PRO A 160 -29.12 33.94 -18.11
N GLU A 161 -28.40 33.30 -19.03
CA GLU A 161 -28.98 32.29 -19.91
C GLU A 161 -28.94 30.90 -19.26
N ALA A 162 -30.05 30.18 -19.37
CA ALA A 162 -30.45 29.07 -18.53
C ALA A 162 -30.60 27.76 -19.32
N ASN A 163 -30.15 26.64 -18.74
CA ASN A 163 -30.77 25.32 -18.90
C ASN A 163 -30.14 24.36 -17.86
N GLY A 164 -30.82 23.69 -16.95
CA GLY A 164 -32.23 23.56 -16.65
C GLY A 164 -32.43 22.20 -16.00
N GLU A 165 -32.66 22.13 -14.70
CA GLU A 165 -33.50 21.08 -14.09
C GLU A 165 -33.95 21.50 -12.70
N LYS A 166 -35.28 21.46 -12.53
CA LYS A 166 -36.02 21.93 -11.37
C LYS A 166 -36.02 20.82 -10.32
N ASN A 167 -35.78 21.14 -9.03
CA ASN A 167 -36.80 20.89 -8.01
C ASN A 167 -36.42 21.34 -6.59
N ALA A 168 -37.49 21.75 -5.90
CA ALA A 168 -37.73 21.71 -4.46
C ALA A 168 -36.89 22.60 -3.52
N VAL A 169 -37.53 23.71 -3.13
CA VAL A 169 -37.34 24.37 -1.83
C VAL A 169 -37.45 23.34 -0.70
N LYS A 170 -36.39 23.17 0.10
CA LYS A 170 -36.49 22.66 1.49
C LYS A 170 -35.49 23.39 2.41
N LYS A 171 -36.02 23.74 3.59
CA LYS A 171 -35.43 24.47 4.73
C LYS A 171 -34.11 23.87 5.25
N PRO A 172 -33.28 24.62 6.01
CA PRO A 172 -31.99 24.13 6.51
C PRO A 172 -32.15 22.90 7.42
N LEU A 173 -31.40 21.85 7.11
CA LEU A 173 -31.39 20.58 7.84
C LEU A 173 -30.56 20.72 9.13
N GLU A 174 -31.25 20.55 10.24
CA GLU A 174 -30.72 20.33 11.58
C GLU A 174 -30.11 18.91 11.66
N VAL A 175 -28.89 18.81 12.18
CA VAL A 175 -28.13 17.55 12.25
C VAL A 175 -28.71 16.67 13.35
N LYS A 176 -29.47 15.63 12.97
CA LYS A 176 -29.82 14.51 13.85
C LYS A 176 -29.08 13.25 13.41
N VAL A 177 -28.22 12.78 14.31
CA VAL A 177 -27.46 11.52 14.22
C VAL A 177 -28.44 10.34 14.27
N PRO A 178 -28.43 9.39 13.31
CA PRO A 178 -29.30 8.23 13.39
C PRO A 178 -28.67 7.11 14.23
N THR A 179 -29.37 6.76 15.30
CA THR A 179 -29.23 5.51 16.06
C THR A 179 -29.71 4.34 15.22
N ARG A 180 -28.96 3.24 15.28
CA ARG A 180 -29.22 1.96 14.59
C ARG A 180 -30.22 1.12 15.39
N SER A 181 -31.31 0.70 14.76
CA SER A 181 -32.22 -0.35 15.24
C SER A 181 -32.59 -1.28 14.07
N GLU A 182 -32.89 -2.51 14.44
CA GLU A 182 -32.81 -3.76 13.67
C GLU A 182 -34.04 -4.08 12.80
N ASP A 183 -33.81 -5.01 11.87
CA ASP A 183 -34.69 -6.01 11.23
C ASP A 183 -35.88 -5.61 10.34
N ALA A 184 -35.79 -6.01 9.06
CA ALA A 184 -36.79 -6.86 8.38
C ALA A 184 -36.27 -7.35 7.02
N ALA A 185 -36.47 -8.64 6.77
CA ALA A 185 -36.09 -9.43 5.61
C ALA A 185 -36.87 -9.11 4.33
N ASP A 186 -36.27 -9.41 3.17
CA ASP A 186 -36.94 -10.15 2.09
C ASP A 186 -35.92 -10.77 1.12
N GLY A 187 -36.26 -11.96 0.62
CA GLY A 187 -35.41 -12.86 -0.16
C GLY A 187 -35.41 -12.60 -1.67
N GLY A 188 -34.41 -13.16 -2.36
CA GLY A 188 -34.21 -13.02 -3.79
C GLY A 188 -33.17 -14.01 -4.32
N GLU A 189 -33.64 -15.23 -4.58
CA GLU A 189 -32.95 -16.36 -5.22
C GLU A 189 -32.48 -16.04 -6.65
N VAL A 190 -31.22 -16.32 -6.98
CA VAL A 190 -30.75 -16.46 -8.37
C VAL A 190 -29.70 -17.57 -8.47
N THR A 191 -29.91 -18.42 -9.46
CA THR A 191 -29.33 -19.73 -9.76
C THR A 191 -27.87 -19.67 -10.23
N VAL A 192 -27.05 -20.66 -9.81
CA VAL A 192 -25.69 -20.88 -10.31
C VAL A 192 -25.76 -21.81 -11.52
N GLY A 193 -25.39 -21.31 -12.69
CA GLY A 193 -25.25 -22.09 -13.91
C GLY A 193 -23.83 -22.63 -14.06
N ASP A 194 -23.73 -23.96 -14.16
CA ASP A 194 -22.56 -24.75 -14.55
C ASP A 194 -22.05 -24.32 -15.94
N GLY A 195 -20.76 -23.97 -16.02
CA GLY A 195 -20.06 -23.63 -17.26
C GLY A 195 -18.77 -24.44 -17.36
N GLN A 196 -18.77 -25.38 -18.30
CA GLN A 196 -17.79 -26.44 -18.50
C GLN A 196 -16.40 -25.95 -18.91
N GLU A 197 -15.42 -26.77 -18.53
CA GLU A 197 -13.98 -26.74 -18.78
C GLU A 197 -13.61 -26.47 -20.25
N ALA A 198 -12.72 -25.49 -20.49
CA ALA A 198 -12.04 -25.32 -21.76
C ALA A 198 -10.54 -25.58 -21.56
N GLY A 199 -10.11 -26.78 -21.93
CA GLY A 199 -8.70 -27.17 -22.02
C GLY A 199 -7.97 -26.44 -23.15
N ILE A 200 -6.72 -26.08 -22.90
CA ILE A 200 -5.82 -25.43 -23.86
C ILE A 200 -5.24 -26.53 -24.77
N THR A 201 -5.64 -26.55 -26.04
CA THR A 201 -5.03 -27.38 -27.08
C THR A 201 -3.82 -26.65 -27.65
N ILE A 202 -2.62 -27.22 -27.49
CA ILE A 202 -1.38 -26.78 -28.14
C ILE A 202 -1.24 -27.58 -29.44
N HIS A 203 -1.16 -26.89 -30.58
CA HIS A 203 -0.79 -27.48 -31.85
C HIS A 203 0.74 -27.45 -32.00
N ASP A 204 1.35 -28.63 -32.02
CA ASP A 204 2.71 -28.84 -32.51
C ASP A 204 2.63 -28.98 -34.04
N ASP A 205 3.17 -28.00 -34.77
CA ASP A 205 3.42 -28.12 -36.22
C ASP A 205 4.90 -28.50 -36.43
N ASP A 206 5.11 -29.63 -37.09
CA ASP A 206 6.36 -30.11 -37.71
C ASP A 206 6.73 -29.27 -38.96
#